data_AF-A0A7Y3LCP8-F1
#
_entry.id   AF-A0A7Y3LCP8-F1
#
_cell.length_a   1.000
_cell.length_b   1.000
_cell.length_c   1.000
_cell.angle_alpha   90.00
_cell.angle_beta   90.00
_cell.angle_gamma   90.00
#
_symmetry.space_group_name_H-M   'P 1'
#
loop_
_entity.id
_entity.type
_entity.pdbx_description
1 polymer ?
#
loop_
_entity_poly.entity_id
_entity_poly.type
_entity_poly.pdbx_seq_one_letter_code
_entity_poly.pdbx_strand_id
1 'polypeptide(L)'
;MRVANATTINGLAGKVTDFLAGKGYDVVAPVNANSYLSATTIYYAPGFLYSADSLAEDLALSPASVAPYSSSVPLNLPEEDITVLAGPDLSILANG
;
A
#
# COMPACT_ATOMS: atom_id res chain seq x y z
N MET A 1 2.58 4.45 8.44
CA MET A 1 2.19 3.96 7.10
C MET A 1 1.21 2.80 7.22
N ARG A 2 0.20 2.72 6.35
CA ARG A 2 -0.78 1.62 6.35
C ARG A 2 -0.74 0.83 5.05
N VAL A 3 -0.97 -0.49 5.16
CA VAL A 3 -1.25 -1.35 4.00
C VAL A 3 -2.68 -1.88 4.10
N ALA A 4 -3.44 -1.72 3.02
CA ALA A 4 -4.79 -2.25 2.88
C ALA A 4 -4.84 -3.30 1.78
N ASN A 5 -5.54 -4.40 2.03
CA ASN A 5 -5.78 -5.42 1.03
C ASN A 5 -6.91 -4.96 0.09
N ALA A 6 -6.57 -4.67 -1.16
CA ALA A 6 -7.53 -4.37 -2.21
C ALA A 6 -7.71 -5.56 -3.16
N THR A 7 -7.56 -6.79 -2.66
CA THR A 7 -7.74 -8.03 -3.42
C THR A 7 -8.60 -9.04 -2.65
N THR A 8 -8.89 -10.17 -3.29
CA THR A 8 -9.47 -11.36 -2.66
C THR A 8 -8.43 -12.32 -2.08
N ILE A 9 -7.13 -11.98 -2.16
CA ILE A 9 -6.03 -12.83 -1.69
C ILE A 9 -5.90 -12.66 -0.18
N ASN A 10 -6.26 -13.70 0.58
CA ASN A 10 -6.17 -13.68 2.03
C ASN A 10 -4.72 -13.48 2.50
N GLY A 11 -4.53 -12.57 3.47
CA GLY A 11 -3.24 -12.32 4.09
C GLY A 11 -2.27 -11.45 3.28
N LEU A 12 -2.63 -11.02 2.06
CA LEU A 12 -1.74 -10.21 1.21
C LEU A 12 -1.23 -8.95 1.93
N ALA A 13 -2.12 -8.13 2.49
CA ALA A 13 -1.72 -6.92 3.19
C ALA A 13 -0.82 -7.20 4.41
N GLY A 14 -1.02 -8.33 5.11
CA GLY A 14 -0.14 -8.75 6.19
C GLY A 14 1.27 -9.04 5.71
N LYS A 15 1.40 -9.83 4.63
CA LYS A 15 2.70 -10.15 4.02
C LYS A 15 3.43 -8.91 3.51
N VAL A 16 2.72 -7.99 2.87
CA VAL A 16 3.30 -6.71 2.43
C VAL A 16 3.72 -5.86 3.63
N THR A 17 2.92 -5.84 4.70
CA THR A 17 3.27 -5.13 5.96
C THR A 17 4.54 -5.70 6.57
N ASP A 18 4.66 -7.03 6.66
CA ASP A 18 5.85 -7.70 7.21
C ASP A 18 7.10 -7.43 6.35
N PHE A 19 6.96 -7.44 5.03
CA PHE A 19 8.03 -7.09 4.10
C PHE A 19 8.54 -5.66 4.33
N LEU A 20 7.62 -4.70 4.44
CA LEU A 20 7.96 -3.29 4.68
C LEU A 20 8.55 -3.07 6.07
N ALA A 21 8.02 -3.71 7.11
CA ALA A 21 8.60 -3.69 8.45
C ALA A 21 10.04 -4.24 8.43
N GLY A 22 10.28 -5.34 7.71
CA GLY A 22 11.62 -5.92 7.52
C GLY A 22 12.61 -5.00 6.81
N LYS A 23 12.12 -4.03 6.03
CA LYS A 23 12.94 -2.97 5.40
C LYS A 23 13.10 -1.73 6.28
N GLY A 24 12.51 -1.71 7.48
CA GLY A 24 12.63 -0.62 8.45
C GLY A 24 11.56 0.47 8.33
N TYR A 25 10.50 0.24 7.57
CA TYR A 25 9.36 1.17 7.52
C TYR A 25 8.53 1.12 8.80
N ASP A 26 8.04 2.27 9.25
CA ASP A 26 7.06 2.36 10.33
C ASP A 26 5.66 2.07 9.81
N VAL A 27 5.21 0.84 10.05
CA VAL A 27 3.94 0.31 9.56
C VAL A 27 2.98 0.01 10.71
N VAL A 28 1.71 0.33 10.49
CA VAL A 28 0.63 -0.04 11.40
C VAL A 28 -0.02 -1.36 10.97
N ALA A 29 -0.92 -1.89 11.80
CA ALA A 29 -1.64 -3.12 11.50
C ALA A 29 -2.33 -3.06 10.12
N PRO A 30 -2.23 -4.12 9.31
CA PRO A 30 -2.85 -4.16 7.98
C PRO A 30 -4.37 -4.16 8.09
N VAL A 31 -5.03 -3.62 7.06
CA VAL A 31 -6.49 -3.55 6.97
C VAL A 31 -6.99 -4.12 5.64
N ASN A 32 -8.31 -4.16 5.45
CA ASN A 32 -8.92 -4.44 4.16
C ASN A 32 -9.47 -3.14 3.56
N ALA A 33 -9.35 -2.99 2.24
CA ALA A 33 -10.01 -1.94 1.51
C ALA A 33 -11.50 -2.25 1.33
N ASN A 34 -12.30 -1.20 1.11
CA ASN A 34 -13.73 -1.31 0.82
C ASN A 34 -14.03 -1.65 -0.65
N SER A 35 -12.99 -1.71 -1.49
CA SER A 35 -13.10 -2.02 -2.92
C SER A 35 -11.85 -2.70 -3.42
N TYR A 36 -12.01 -3.58 -4.41
CA TYR A 36 -10.89 -4.28 -5.03
C TYR A 36 -10.29 -3.46 -6.17
N LEU A 37 -8.97 -3.58 -6.33
CA LEU A 37 -8.20 -2.94 -7.40
C LEU A 37 -7.55 -3.99 -8.28
N SER A 38 -7.29 -3.62 -9.53
CA SER A 38 -6.56 -4.46 -10.50
C SER A 38 -5.04 -4.31 -10.39
N ALA A 39 -4.55 -3.27 -9.71
CA ALA A 39 -3.13 -2.99 -9.49
C ALA A 39 -2.95 -2.22 -8.18
N THR A 40 -1.73 -2.23 -7.65
CA THR A 40 -1.41 -1.51 -6.42
C THR A 40 -1.44 -0.01 -6.65
N THR A 41 -1.88 0.74 -5.64
CA THR A 41 -1.76 2.20 -5.61
C THR A 41 -1.23 2.65 -4.27
N ILE A 42 -0.24 3.55 -4.29
CA ILE A 42 0.35 4.17 -3.11
C ILE A 42 -0.18 5.60 -3.02
N TYR A 43 -1.02 5.84 -2.02
CA TYR A 43 -1.51 7.17 -1.71
C TYR A 43 -0.61 7.87 -0.71
N TYR A 44 -0.33 9.15 -0.92
CA TYR A 44 0.52 9.96 -0.04
C TYR A 44 -0.15 11.25 0.42
N ALA A 45 0.09 11.62 1.68
CA ALA A 45 -0.31 12.91 2.24
C ALA A 45 0.59 14.06 1.72
N PRO A 46 0.15 15.33 1.75
CA PRO A 46 0.98 16.46 1.34
C PRO A 46 2.36 16.46 2.03
N GLY A 47 3.43 16.52 1.22
CA GLY A 47 4.82 16.47 1.71
C GLY A 47 5.48 15.09 1.66
N PHE A 48 4.75 14.02 1.35
CA PHE A 48 5.26 12.64 1.35
C PHE A 48 5.52 12.02 -0.03
N LEU A 49 5.44 12.81 -1.12
CA LEU A 49 5.65 12.31 -2.48
C LEU A 49 6.98 11.53 -2.63
N TYR A 50 8.10 12.11 -2.18
CA TYR A 50 9.40 11.46 -2.30
C TYR A 50 9.47 10.12 -1.56
N SER A 51 8.88 10.05 -0.36
CA SER A 51 8.81 8.82 0.41
C SER A 51 7.92 7.77 -0.27
N ALA A 52 6.84 8.18 -0.94
CA ALA A 52 5.97 7.29 -1.69
C ALA A 52 6.61 6.77 -2.97
N ASP A 53 7.39 7.60 -3.67
CA ASP A 53 8.18 7.17 -4.83
C ASP A 53 9.26 6.15 -4.42
N SER A 54 10.01 6.39 -3.35
CA SER A 54 10.99 5.41 -2.82
C SER A 54 10.33 4.10 -2.40
N LEU A 55 9.12 4.17 -1.81
CA LEU A 55 8.34 2.98 -1.49
C LEU A 55 7.92 2.20 -2.73
N ALA A 56 7.53 2.89 -3.81
CA ALA A 56 7.17 2.25 -5.08
C ALA A 56 8.36 1.47 -5.65
N GLU A 57 9.57 2.05 -5.63
CA GLU A 57 10.80 1.36 -6.03
C GLU A 57 11.08 0.12 -5.18
N ASP A 58 10.93 0.25 -3.86
CA ASP A 58 11.13 -0.84 -2.91
C ASP A 58 10.17 -2.02 -3.08
N LEU A 59 8.98 -1.74 -3.61
CA LEU A 59 7.94 -2.72 -3.97
C LEU A 59 8.02 -3.15 -5.44
N ALA A 60 9.01 -2.67 -6.19
CA ALA A 60 9.19 -2.89 -7.63
C ALA A 60 7.96 -2.51 -8.47
N LEU A 61 7.29 -1.43 -8.09
CA LEU A 61 6.12 -0.87 -8.77
C LEU A 61 6.53 0.27 -9.71
N SER A 62 5.68 0.52 -10.72
CA SER A 62 5.81 1.72 -11.55
C SER A 62 5.59 2.99 -10.72
N PRO A 63 6.31 4.10 -10.99
CA PRO A 63 6.01 5.41 -10.39
C PRO A 63 4.57 5.87 -10.65
N ALA A 64 3.93 5.36 -11.71
CA ALA A 64 2.52 5.62 -11.98
C ALA A 64 1.56 5.01 -10.95
N SER A 65 2.05 4.16 -10.04
CA SER A 65 1.28 3.64 -8.90
C SER A 65 1.15 4.65 -7.76
N VAL A 66 1.89 5.77 -7.80
CA VAL A 66 1.91 6.78 -6.75
C VAL A 66 0.91 7.90 -7.07
N ALA A 67 0.03 8.21 -6.10
CA ALA A 67 -1.02 9.21 -6.25
C ALA A 67 -1.18 10.05 -4.97
N PRO A 68 -1.51 11.35 -5.08
CA PRO A 68 -1.84 12.14 -3.89
C PRO A 68 -3.10 11.58 -3.23
N TYR A 69 -3.17 11.65 -1.89
CA TYR A 69 -4.35 11.25 -1.15
C TYR A 69 -5.57 12.06 -1.60
N SER A 70 -6.72 11.40 -1.68
CA SER A 70 -7.98 12.05 -2.05
C SER A 70 -9.17 11.31 -1.47
N SER A 71 -10.36 11.89 -1.62
CA SER A 71 -11.60 11.26 -1.18
C SER A 71 -11.96 9.97 -1.96
N SER A 72 -11.21 9.60 -3.00
CA SER A 72 -11.43 8.35 -3.75
C SER A 72 -10.75 7.14 -3.14
N VAL A 73 -9.90 7.31 -2.11
CA VAL A 73 -9.26 6.18 -1.42
C VAL A 73 -10.35 5.31 -0.78
N PRO A 74 -10.52 4.03 -1.17
CA PRO A 74 -11.56 3.13 -0.66
C PRO A 74 -11.26 2.62 0.76
N LEU A 75 -11.05 3.53 1.71
CA LEU A 75 -10.85 3.25 3.12
C LEU A 75 -11.69 4.20 3.97
N ASN A 76 -12.38 3.64 4.97
CA ASN A 76 -13.13 4.42 5.95
C ASN A 76 -12.29 4.59 7.23
N LEU A 77 -11.07 5.09 7.08
CA LEU A 77 -10.08 5.27 8.14
C LEU A 77 -9.43 6.64 8.00
N PRO A 78 -8.85 7.19 9.09
CA PRO A 78 -8.03 8.39 9.01
C PRO A 78 -6.90 8.26 7.99
N GLU A 79 -6.60 9.37 7.31
CA GLU A 79 -5.45 9.50 6.43
C GLU A 79 -4.15 9.20 7.20
N GLU A 80 -3.22 8.57 6.51
CA GLU A 80 -1.85 8.33 6.97
C GLU A 80 -0.90 9.05 6.01
N ASP A 81 0.32 9.32 6.46
CA ASP A 81 1.40 9.86 5.63
C ASP A 81 1.52 9.10 4.29
N ILE A 82 1.44 7.77 4.35
CA ILE A 82 1.38 6.87 3.20
C ILE A 82 0.39 5.72 3.46
N THR A 83 -0.44 5.43 2.47
CA THR A 83 -1.35 4.29 2.42
C THR A 83 -1.14 3.49 1.14
N VAL A 84 -0.80 2.20 1.28
CA VAL A 84 -0.67 1.26 0.17
C VAL A 84 -1.96 0.47 0.03
N LEU A 85 -2.66 0.60 -1.10
CA LEU A 85 -3.73 -0.31 -1.48
C LEU A 85 -3.13 -1.44 -2.31
N ALA A 86 -2.82 -2.56 -1.64
CA ALA A 86 -2.16 -3.69 -2.26
C ALA A 86 -3.11 -4.37 -3.26
N GLY A 87 -2.69 -4.40 -4.53
CA GLY A 87 -3.32 -5.11 -5.63
C GLY A 87 -2.68 -6.47 -5.92
N PRO A 88 -3.19 -7.21 -6.93
CA PRO A 88 -2.71 -8.56 -7.26
C PRO A 88 -1.24 -8.63 -7.72
N ASP A 89 -0.69 -7.52 -8.21
CA ASP A 89 0.70 -7.35 -8.59
C ASP A 89 1.68 -7.56 -7.42
N LEU A 90 1.24 -7.33 -6.18
CA LEU A 90 2.04 -7.64 -4.98
C LEU A 90 1.87 -9.08 -4.46
N SER A 91 1.07 -9.93 -5.12
CA SER A 91 0.88 -11.33 -4.70
C SER A 91 2.17 -12.15 -4.69
N ILE A 92 3.21 -11.72 -5.42
CA ILE A 92 4.54 -12.33 -5.36
C ILE A 92 5.13 -12.31 -3.94
N LEU A 93 4.80 -11.28 -3.14
CA LEU A 93 5.22 -11.17 -1.74
C LEU A 93 4.41 -12.09 -0.81
N ALA A 94 3.25 -12.58 -1.26
CA ALA A 94 2.42 -13.50 -0.48
C ALA A 94 2.86 -14.98 -0.60
N ASN A 95 3.66 -15.32 -1.61
CA ASN A 95 4.15 -16.67 -1.85
C ASN A 95 5.52 -16.97 -1.20
N GLY A 96 6.06 -16.01 -0.42
CA GLY A 96 7.30 -16.12 0.35
C GLY A 96 7.09 -16.56 1.80
#